data_AF-A0A562KXC9-F1
#
_entry.id   AF-A0A562KXC9-F1
#
_cell.length_a   1.000
_cell.length_b   1.000
_cell.length_c   1.000
_cell.angle_alpha   90.00
_cell.angle_beta   90.00
_cell.angle_gamma   90.00
#
_symmetry.space_group_name_H-M   'P 1'
#
loop_
_entity.id
_entity.type
_entity.pdbx_description
1 polymer ?
#
loop_
_entity_poly.entity_id
_entity_poly.type
_entity_poly.pdbx_seq_one_letter_code
_entity_poly.pdbx_strand_id
1 'polypeptide(L)'
;MTVDAQITDMASLWPNLKLIGRHGAIAAWQGPLRPLLQTFQVEITYRAPLVIERLDVRILQPCVKVLSPPLRHRPGDPEGRLPHVYYGSDGEVTLCMLDPDSDDWSPFDSLSQTTVPWVIEWLAAYEGWRATGQWTASGRHVVAGGVGV
;
A
#
# COMPACT_ATOMS: atom_id res chain seq x y z
N MET A 1 1.73 13.78 -10.91
CA MET A 1 3.16 13.72 -11.26
C MET A 1 3.37 12.72 -12.38
N THR A 2 4.43 12.87 -13.18
CA THR A 2 4.86 11.83 -14.14
C THR A 2 5.56 10.70 -13.42
N VAL A 3 5.70 9.53 -14.07
CA VAL A 3 6.46 8.41 -13.48
C VAL A 3 7.92 8.78 -13.19
N ASP A 4 8.56 9.56 -14.06
CA ASP A 4 9.96 9.96 -13.85
C ASP A 4 10.09 10.94 -12.67
N ALA A 5 9.10 11.83 -12.48
CA ALA A 5 9.04 12.68 -11.30
C ALA A 5 8.87 11.86 -10.01
N GLN A 6 8.02 10.81 -10.03
CA GLN A 6 7.89 9.88 -8.90
C GLN A 6 9.21 9.17 -8.59
N ILE A 7 9.95 8.74 -9.62
CA ILE A 7 11.26 8.07 -9.45
C ILE A 7 12.28 9.00 -8.80
N THR A 8 12.39 10.24 -9.29
CA THR A 8 13.30 11.23 -8.71
C THR A 8 12.94 11.53 -7.26
N ASP A 9 11.66 11.71 -6.98
CA ASP A 9 11.15 12.04 -5.65
C ASP A 9 11.36 10.88 -4.65
N MET A 10 11.04 9.65 -5.04
CA MET A 10 11.33 8.43 -4.27
C MET A 10 12.83 8.28 -3.99
N ALA A 11 13.69 8.50 -4.98
CA ALA A 11 15.14 8.42 -4.80
C ALA A 11 15.69 9.49 -3.84
N SER A 12 15.05 10.66 -3.78
CA SER A 12 15.43 11.77 -2.90
C SER A 12 15.01 11.52 -1.44
N LEU A 13 13.76 11.12 -1.22
CA LEU A 13 13.19 11.03 0.14
C LEU A 13 13.31 9.63 0.75
N TRP A 14 13.32 8.58 -0.07
CA TRP A 14 13.42 7.18 0.38
C TRP A 14 14.51 6.43 -0.39
N PRO A 15 15.79 6.83 -0.27
CA PRO A 15 16.88 6.25 -1.05
C PRO A 15 17.09 4.74 -0.81
N ASN A 16 16.52 4.17 0.25
CA ASN A 16 16.57 2.73 0.52
C ASN A 16 15.48 1.92 -0.19
N LEU A 17 14.41 2.56 -0.67
CA LEU A 17 13.44 1.96 -1.60
C LEU A 17 13.99 2.08 -3.02
N LYS A 18 14.75 1.08 -3.44
CA LYS A 18 15.45 1.06 -4.73
C LYS A 18 14.47 0.78 -5.86
N LEU A 19 14.61 1.51 -6.97
CA LEU A 19 13.91 1.21 -8.21
C LEU A 19 14.39 -0.17 -8.73
N ILE A 20 13.47 -1.12 -8.84
CA ILE A 20 13.75 -2.48 -9.34
C ILE A 20 13.22 -2.71 -10.76
N GLY A 21 12.33 -1.85 -11.24
CA GLY A 21 11.75 -1.98 -12.57
C GLY A 21 11.12 -0.70 -13.08
N ARG A 22 11.24 -0.47 -14.39
CA ARG A 22 10.65 0.66 -15.11
C ARG A 22 10.21 0.20 -16.49
N HIS A 23 8.92 0.31 -16.81
CA HIS A 23 8.39 -0.04 -18.13
C HIS A 23 7.20 0.85 -18.52
N GLY A 24 7.28 1.58 -19.64
CA GLY A 24 6.17 2.41 -20.13
C GLY A 24 5.78 3.55 -19.18
N ALA A 25 4.68 3.41 -18.43
CA ALA A 25 4.26 4.33 -17.36
C ALA A 25 4.37 3.71 -15.96
N ILE A 26 4.92 2.49 -15.86
CA ILE A 26 5.00 1.68 -14.65
C ILE A 26 6.39 1.77 -14.06
N ALA A 27 6.45 1.90 -12.73
CA ALA A 27 7.67 1.78 -11.94
C ALA A 27 7.41 0.94 -10.69
N ALA A 28 8.44 0.21 -10.25
CA ALA A 28 8.39 -0.61 -9.04
C ALA A 28 9.64 -0.37 -8.19
N TRP A 29 9.44 -0.29 -6.88
CA TRP A 29 10.50 -0.09 -5.89
C TRP A 29 10.46 -1.19 -4.84
N GLN A 30 11.63 -1.60 -4.36
CA GLN A 30 11.77 -2.51 -3.23
C GLN A 30 12.77 -1.99 -2.21
N GLY A 31 12.52 -2.27 -0.94
CA GLY A 31 13.49 -2.00 0.10
C GLY A 31 12.94 -2.12 1.52
N PRO A 32 13.81 -1.87 2.52
CA PRO A 32 13.45 -1.97 3.92
C PRO A 32 12.64 -0.78 4.41
N LEU A 33 11.58 -1.06 5.15
CA LEU A 33 10.89 -0.11 6.03
C LEU A 33 10.88 -0.65 7.46
N ARG A 34 11.17 0.19 8.44
CA ARG A 34 11.15 -0.17 9.86
C ARG A 34 10.21 0.79 10.60
N PRO A 35 8.94 0.39 10.84
CA PRO A 35 7.98 1.24 11.53
C PRO A 35 8.32 1.43 13.02
N LEU A 36 8.38 0.34 13.79
CA LEU A 36 8.66 0.37 15.23
C LEU A 36 9.73 -0.66 15.60
N LEU A 37 9.37 -1.95 15.62
CA LEU A 37 10.22 -3.02 16.17
C LEU A 37 10.93 -3.82 15.08
N GLN A 38 10.24 -4.14 13.99
CA GLN A 38 10.71 -5.03 12.94
C GLN A 38 11.00 -4.29 11.63
N THR A 39 11.99 -4.76 10.87
CA THR A 39 12.20 -4.31 9.49
C THR A 39 11.43 -5.23 8.54
N PHE A 40 10.65 -4.62 7.65
CA PHE A 40 9.94 -5.29 6.56
C PHE A 40 10.58 -4.94 5.23
N GLN A 41 10.79 -5.92 4.37
CA GLN A 41 11.01 -5.69 2.94
C GLN A 41 9.66 -5.51 2.28
N VAL A 42 9.49 -4.40 1.57
CA VAL A 42 8.26 -4.11 0.84
C VAL A 42 8.54 -3.96 -0.65
N GLU A 43 7.52 -4.19 -1.45
CA GLU A 43 7.46 -3.80 -2.85
C GLU A 43 6.33 -2.79 -3.04
N ILE A 44 6.60 -1.71 -3.76
CA ILE A 44 5.63 -0.71 -4.18
C ILE A 44 5.65 -0.68 -5.69
N THR A 45 4.51 -0.94 -6.34
CA THR A 45 4.34 -0.85 -7.79
C THR A 45 3.30 0.23 -8.11
N TYR A 46 3.64 1.13 -9.02
CA TYR A 46 2.77 2.23 -9.43
C TYR A 46 2.77 2.37 -10.95
N ARG A 47 1.60 2.73 -11.49
CA ARG A 47 1.44 3.13 -12.88
C ARG A 47 0.97 4.57 -12.94
N ALA A 48 1.74 5.44 -13.57
CA ALA A 48 1.31 6.80 -13.82
C ALA A 48 0.07 6.81 -14.73
N PRO A 49 -0.95 7.62 -14.41
CA PRO A 49 -2.16 7.72 -15.22
C PRO A 49 -1.88 8.39 -16.56
N LEU A 50 -2.61 7.99 -17.61
CA LEU A 50 -2.63 8.68 -18.89
C LEU A 50 -3.58 9.87 -18.85
N VAL A 51 -3.24 10.98 -19.51
CA VAL A 51 -4.03 12.22 -19.48
C VAL A 51 -5.48 12.03 -19.97
N ILE A 52 -5.72 11.03 -20.82
CA ILE A 52 -7.03 10.77 -21.45
C ILE A 52 -7.84 9.67 -20.75
N GLU A 53 -7.32 9.06 -19.68
CA GLU A 53 -8.02 7.96 -19.02
C GLU A 53 -8.99 8.48 -17.93
N ARG A 54 -10.08 7.74 -17.71
CA ARG A 54 -10.95 8.00 -16.56
C ARG A 54 -10.19 7.64 -15.29
N LEU A 55 -9.99 8.62 -14.43
CA LEU A 55 -9.29 8.43 -13.16
C LEU A 55 -10.21 7.71 -12.17
N ASP A 56 -9.85 6.48 -11.84
CA ASP A 56 -10.48 5.70 -10.77
C ASP A 56 -9.40 5.28 -9.78
N VAL A 57 -9.43 5.86 -8.58
CA VAL A 57 -8.45 5.60 -7.52
C VAL A 57 -8.40 4.11 -7.14
N ARG A 58 -9.52 3.38 -7.27
CA ARG A 58 -9.56 1.94 -6.97
C ARG A 58 -8.67 1.14 -7.91
N ILE A 59 -8.49 1.63 -9.14
CA ILE A 59 -7.68 1.00 -10.19
C ILE A 59 -6.26 1.57 -10.21
N LEU A 60 -6.12 2.87 -9.96
CA LEU A 60 -4.86 3.61 -10.16
C LEU A 60 -3.95 3.64 -8.93
N GLN A 61 -4.44 3.15 -7.80
CA GLN A 61 -3.66 3.09 -6.57
C GLN A 61 -2.38 2.29 -6.71
N PRO A 62 -1.32 2.67 -5.97
CA PRO A 62 -0.13 1.85 -5.88
C PRO A 62 -0.47 0.49 -5.25
N CYS A 63 0.10 -0.56 -5.83
CA CYS A 63 0.08 -1.90 -5.26
C CYS A 63 1.25 -2.04 -4.29
N VAL A 64 0.97 -2.35 -3.03
CA VAL A 64 2.00 -2.54 -2.00
C VAL A 64 1.96 -3.96 -1.47
N LYS A 65 3.12 -4.63 -1.44
CA LYS A 65 3.29 -5.97 -0.90
C LYS A 65 4.35 -5.98 0.20
N VAL A 66 4.13 -6.82 1.22
CA VAL A 66 5.15 -7.15 2.22
C VAL A 66 5.83 -8.45 1.80
N LEU A 67 7.11 -8.38 1.47
CA LEU A 67 7.90 -9.51 0.96
C LEU A 67 8.52 -10.33 2.08
N SER A 68 9.02 -9.67 3.14
CA SER A 68 9.55 -10.35 4.31
C SER A 68 9.54 -9.45 5.56
N PRO A 69 9.38 -10.02 6.77
CA PRO A 69 8.85 -11.38 6.99
C PRO A 69 7.42 -11.53 6.41
N PRO A 70 6.97 -12.76 6.16
CA PRO A 70 5.57 -13.00 5.78
C PRO A 70 4.60 -12.48 6.85
N LEU A 71 3.52 -11.84 6.41
CA LEU A 71 2.43 -11.41 7.29
C LEU A 71 1.74 -12.63 7.90
N ARG A 72 1.41 -12.54 9.19
CA ARG A 72 0.82 -13.65 9.96
C ARG A 72 -0.64 -13.39 10.26
N HIS A 73 -1.49 -14.30 9.78
CA HIS A 73 -2.93 -14.23 9.95
C HIS A 73 -3.36 -14.39 11.42
N ARG A 74 -4.55 -13.88 11.75
CA ARG A 74 -5.29 -14.20 12.98
C ARG A 74 -6.67 -14.74 12.61
N PRO A 75 -6.87 -16.07 12.56
CA PRO A 75 -8.17 -16.65 12.28
C PRO A 75 -9.20 -16.23 13.34
N GLY A 76 -10.38 -15.78 12.91
CA GLY A 76 -11.46 -15.38 13.80
C GLY A 76 -11.33 -14.00 14.44
N ASP A 77 -10.36 -13.19 14.02
CA ASP A 77 -10.21 -11.81 14.48
C ASP A 77 -11.33 -10.93 13.88
N PRO A 78 -11.96 -10.01 14.65
CA PRO A 78 -13.02 -9.14 14.15
C PRO A 78 -12.61 -8.28 12.96
N GLU A 79 -11.32 -7.94 12.88
CA GLU A 79 -10.75 -7.13 11.79
C GLU A 79 -10.46 -7.94 10.51
N GLY A 80 -10.75 -9.24 10.52
CA GLY A 80 -10.43 -10.19 9.46
C GLY A 80 -9.09 -10.90 9.66
N ARG A 81 -8.77 -11.82 8.73
CA ARG A 81 -7.55 -12.65 8.83
C ARG A 81 -6.28 -11.79 8.79
N LEU A 82 -6.28 -10.75 7.97
CA LEU A 82 -5.36 -9.62 7.98
C LEU A 82 -6.22 -8.35 7.81
N PRO A 83 -6.03 -7.31 8.64
CA PRO A 83 -6.76 -6.06 8.49
C PRO A 83 -6.29 -5.30 7.25
N HIS A 84 -7.21 -4.60 6.57
CA HIS A 84 -6.90 -3.68 5.46
C HIS A 84 -5.95 -4.26 4.41
N VAL A 85 -6.31 -5.40 3.83
CA VAL A 85 -5.64 -5.96 2.66
C VAL A 85 -6.64 -6.35 1.58
N TYR A 86 -6.17 -6.38 0.33
CA TYR A 86 -6.87 -7.04 -0.76
C TYR A 86 -6.27 -8.43 -0.97
N TYR A 87 -7.16 -9.41 -1.18
CA TYR A 87 -6.78 -10.78 -1.52
C TYR A 87 -6.94 -11.00 -3.02
N GLY A 88 -5.84 -11.31 -3.70
CA GLY A 88 -5.82 -11.77 -5.08
C GLY A 88 -6.41 -13.18 -5.22
N SER A 89 -6.83 -13.53 -6.44
CA SER A 89 -7.38 -14.86 -6.75
C SER A 89 -6.39 -16.01 -6.54
N ASP A 90 -5.10 -15.71 -6.59
CA ASP A 90 -3.96 -16.60 -6.36
C ASP A 90 -3.50 -16.63 -4.89
N GLY A 91 -4.17 -15.87 -4.01
CA GLY A 91 -3.80 -15.73 -2.60
C GLY A 91 -2.76 -14.65 -2.34
N GLU A 92 -2.34 -13.88 -3.35
CA GLU A 92 -1.50 -12.69 -3.15
C GLU A 92 -2.20 -11.68 -2.24
N VAL A 93 -1.41 -11.01 -1.39
CA VAL A 93 -1.89 -10.02 -0.44
C VAL A 93 -1.29 -8.67 -0.78
N THR A 94 -2.14 -7.68 -1.01
CA THR A 94 -1.73 -6.29 -1.19
C THR A 94 -2.34 -5.41 -0.11
N LEU A 95 -1.59 -4.42 0.36
CA LEU A 95 -2.09 -3.53 1.41
C LEU A 95 -3.17 -2.59 0.87
N CYS A 96 -4.24 -2.41 1.62
CA CYS A 96 -5.28 -1.42 1.34
C CYS A 96 -4.91 -0.10 2.01
N MET A 97 -4.33 0.81 1.23
CA MET A 97 -3.70 2.03 1.77
C MET A 97 -4.59 3.28 1.69
N LEU A 98 -5.66 3.25 0.90
CA LEU A 98 -6.50 4.41 0.66
C LEU A 98 -7.96 4.08 0.85
N ASP A 99 -8.69 5.11 1.22
CA ASP A 99 -10.13 5.14 1.22
C ASP A 99 -10.58 5.69 -0.14
N PRO A 100 -11.15 4.85 -1.03
CA PRO A 100 -11.50 5.28 -2.37
C PRO A 100 -12.66 6.27 -2.41
N ASP A 101 -13.36 6.44 -1.29
CA ASP A 101 -14.45 7.39 -1.12
C ASP A 101 -13.99 8.61 -0.28
N SER A 102 -12.68 8.80 -0.10
CA SER A 102 -12.10 10.05 0.41
C SER A 102 -11.36 10.81 -0.70
N ASP A 103 -11.28 12.13 -0.56
CA ASP A 103 -10.58 13.03 -1.49
C ASP A 103 -9.11 13.23 -1.08
N ASP A 104 -8.57 12.37 -0.20
CA ASP A 104 -7.25 12.55 0.42
C ASP A 104 -6.09 12.12 -0.49
N TRP A 105 -6.40 11.53 -1.65
CA TRP A 105 -5.40 11.04 -2.58
C TRP A 105 -5.83 11.13 -4.04
N SER A 106 -4.90 11.57 -4.89
CA SER A 106 -4.99 11.47 -6.33
C SER A 106 -3.85 10.62 -6.91
N PRO A 107 -4.05 9.98 -8.08
CA PRO A 107 -2.98 9.28 -8.80
C PRO A 107 -1.79 10.15 -9.16
N PHE A 108 -1.89 11.47 -9.02
CA PHE A 108 -0.82 12.40 -9.31
C PHE A 108 0.00 12.79 -8.07
N ASP A 109 -0.41 12.38 -6.88
CA ASP A 109 0.25 12.76 -5.63
C ASP A 109 1.58 12.02 -5.46
N SER A 110 2.51 12.65 -4.74
CA SER A 110 3.82 12.08 -4.47
C SER A 110 3.69 10.79 -3.65
N LEU A 111 4.17 9.66 -4.19
CA LEU A 111 4.18 8.39 -3.46
C LEU A 111 5.09 8.45 -2.24
N SER A 112 6.18 9.20 -2.34
CA SER A 112 7.15 9.36 -1.27
C SER A 112 6.55 10.12 -0.07
N GLN A 113 5.59 11.01 -0.30
CA GLN A 113 4.94 11.81 0.74
C GLN A 113 3.57 11.27 1.18
N THR A 114 3.00 10.33 0.42
CA THR A 114 1.70 9.72 0.74
C THR A 114 1.85 8.23 1.04
N THR A 115 2.07 7.42 0.00
CA THR A 115 2.10 5.96 0.07
C THR A 115 3.14 5.43 1.04
N VAL A 116 4.38 5.90 0.99
CA VAL A 116 5.43 5.37 1.87
C VAL A 116 5.14 5.65 3.35
N PRO A 117 4.80 6.89 3.77
CA PRO A 117 4.32 7.16 5.13
C PRO A 117 3.13 6.28 5.54
N TRP A 118 2.13 6.12 4.69
CA TRP A 118 0.98 5.27 5.02
C TRP A 118 1.38 3.81 5.20
N VAL A 119 2.30 3.29 4.38
CA VAL A 119 2.79 1.91 4.54
C VAL A 119 3.48 1.74 5.90
N ILE A 120 4.23 2.75 6.35
CA ILE A 120 4.84 2.75 7.68
C ILE A 120 3.76 2.75 8.78
N GLU A 121 2.70 3.56 8.65
CA GLU A 121 1.58 3.59 9.59
C GLU A 121 0.84 2.24 9.64
N TRP A 122 0.55 1.66 8.49
CA TRP A 122 -0.07 0.34 8.39
C TRP A 122 0.80 -0.73 9.06
N LEU A 123 2.11 -0.74 8.80
CA LEU A 123 3.03 -1.70 9.42
C LEU A 123 3.15 -1.49 10.93
N ALA A 124 3.11 -0.24 11.40
CA ALA A 124 3.08 0.07 12.83
C ALA A 124 1.79 -0.46 13.50
N ALA A 125 0.64 -0.24 12.87
CA ALA A 125 -0.64 -0.78 13.34
C ALA A 125 -0.68 -2.31 13.28
N TYR A 126 -0.07 -2.93 12.26
CA TYR A 126 0.09 -4.37 12.19
C TYR A 126 0.95 -4.91 13.34
N GLU A 127 2.09 -4.30 13.64
CA GLU A 127 2.89 -4.69 14.81
C GLU A 127 2.10 -4.56 16.12
N GLY A 128 1.35 -3.47 16.29
CA GLY A 128 0.45 -3.25 17.43
C GLY A 128 -0.62 -4.32 17.53
N TRP A 129 -1.38 -4.56 16.46
CA TRP A 129 -2.42 -5.59 16.38
C TRP A 129 -1.87 -7.00 16.60
N ARG A 130 -0.66 -7.29 16.14
CA ARG A 130 0.01 -8.55 16.45
C ARG A 130 0.31 -8.71 17.94
N ALA A 131 0.56 -7.63 18.66
CA ALA A 131 0.83 -7.63 20.10
C ALA A 131 -0.46 -7.60 20.96
N THR A 132 -1.46 -6.80 20.57
CA THR A 132 -2.63 -6.49 21.42
C THR A 132 -3.92 -7.13 20.93
N GLY A 133 -4.00 -7.50 19.65
CA GLY A 133 -5.26 -7.89 18.99
C GLY A 133 -6.19 -6.73 18.68
N GLN A 134 -5.74 -5.47 18.84
CA GLN A 134 -6.50 -4.27 18.48
C GLN A 134 -5.84 -3.57 17.30
N TRP A 135 -6.60 -3.31 16.25
CA TRP A 135 -6.14 -2.52 15.12
C TRP A 135 -6.27 -1.03 15.42
N THR A 136 -5.25 -0.25 15.09
CA THR A 136 -5.14 1.16 15.51
C THR A 136 -4.91 2.14 14.36
N ALA A 137 -4.70 1.65 13.14
CA ALA A 137 -4.58 2.55 11.98
C ALA A 137 -5.94 3.11 11.60
N SER A 138 -5.94 4.35 11.13
CA SER A 138 -7.08 5.03 10.53
C SER A 138 -7.40 4.47 9.14
N GLY A 139 -8.67 4.60 8.72
CA GLY A 139 -9.15 4.22 7.39
C GLY A 139 -10.45 3.44 7.47
N ARG A 140 -11.37 3.62 6.51
CA ARG A 140 -12.58 2.77 6.44
C ARG A 140 -12.20 1.37 5.98
N HIS A 141 -12.83 0.36 6.57
CA HIS A 141 -12.71 -1.02 6.11
C HIS A 141 -13.45 -1.16 4.79
N VAL A 142 -12.77 -1.67 3.75
CA VAL A 142 -13.47 -2.18 2.58
C VAL A 142 -14.11 -3.51 3.00
N VAL A 143 -15.41 -3.50 3.29
CA VAL A 143 -16.14 -4.73 3.63
C VAL A 143 -16.12 -5.64 2.41
N ALA A 144 -15.48 -6.81 2.52
CA ALA A 144 -15.60 -7.87 1.53
C ALA A 144 -17.01 -8.47 1.61
N GLY A 145 -17.96 -7.90 0.85
CA GLY A 145 -19.32 -8.44 0.74
C GLY A 145 -20.40 -7.39 0.56
N GLY A 146 -20.46 -6.77 -0.61
CA GLY A 146 -21.60 -5.98 -1.06
C GLY A 146 -22.06 -6.44 -2.44
N VAL A 147 -22.69 -7.60 -2.51
CA VAL A 147 -23.58 -7.91 -3.64
C VAL A 147 -24.74 -6.92 -3.52
N GLY A 148 -24.82 -6.00 -4.48
CA GLY A 148 -25.94 -5.07 -4.58
C GLY A 148 -27.26 -5.83 -4.68
N VAL A 149 -28.23 -5.35 -3.89
CA VAL A 149 -29.65 -5.44 -4.27
C VAL A 149 -29.93 -4.52 -5.45
#